data_AF-A0A8X7TB32-F1
#
_entry.id   AF-A0A8X7TB32-F1
#
_cell.length_a   1.000
_cell.length_b   1.000
_cell.length_c   1.000
_cell.angle_alpha   90.00
_cell.angle_beta   90.00
_cell.angle_gamma   90.00
#
_symmetry.space_group_name_H-M   'P 1'
#
loop_
_entity.id
_entity.type
_entity.pdbx_description
1 polymer ?
#
loop_
_entity_poly.entity_id
_entity_poly.type
_entity_poly.pdbx_seq_one_letter_code
_entity_poly.pdbx_strand_id
1 'polypeptide(L)'
;MAETDQQQLNTYKAVSIITLILSIYGGLKYSGVPENYLSHTPYSGSNILLIIYWGVLYLWQILYTVQTFFPDEYRLSIVQLVGWHFPIFNVLHYVWAELFTSGHYFWSEVIVIVNLFNILGLYFSHKTFTLRPVGNWLLIHAPLVALPFSWLLYVLFWNGAVWLHIHKTWGRIVANVFIWDFLLVPGLFLLIFNDWAIGFSSSYLMFALAFGQLATKVFALQWIFAFVIAGILVVWSAGSMIIGGVRQASGESAPLLVVEEERVGGN
;
A
#
# COMPACT_ATOMS: atom_id res chain seq x y z
N MET A 1 -0.97 -25.12 -24.97
CA MET A 1 -0.34 -23.94 -24.34
C MET A 1 -1.40 -22.87 -24.08
N ALA A 2 -2.07 -22.34 -25.12
CA ALA A 2 -3.15 -21.33 -24.96
C ALA A 2 -4.32 -21.71 -24.03
N GLU A 3 -4.75 -22.99 -24.02
CA GLU A 3 -5.86 -23.44 -23.15
C GLU A 3 -5.49 -23.41 -21.66
N THR A 4 -4.24 -23.75 -21.33
CA THR A 4 -3.72 -23.73 -19.96
C THR A 4 -3.60 -22.30 -19.43
N ASP A 5 -3.13 -21.37 -20.27
CA ASP A 5 -2.99 -19.96 -19.91
C ASP A 5 -4.35 -19.29 -19.69
N GLN A 6 -5.34 -19.65 -20.50
CA GLN A 6 -6.72 -19.17 -20.34
C GLN A 6 -7.36 -19.71 -19.06
N GLN A 7 -7.13 -20.99 -18.73
CA GLN A 7 -7.62 -21.58 -17.49
C GLN A 7 -6.98 -20.90 -16.27
N GLN A 8 -5.66 -20.68 -16.29
CA GLN A 8 -4.96 -19.97 -15.21
C GLN A 8 -5.50 -18.55 -15.03
N LEU A 9 -5.74 -17.82 -16.11
CA LEU A 9 -6.32 -16.47 -16.05
C LEU A 9 -7.73 -16.49 -15.46
N ASN A 10 -8.55 -17.47 -15.81
CA ASN A 10 -9.90 -17.61 -15.26
C ASN A 10 -9.87 -17.95 -13.76
N THR A 11 -8.98 -18.84 -13.33
CA THR A 11 -8.75 -19.12 -11.91
C THR A 11 -8.30 -17.87 -11.17
N TYR A 12 -7.33 -17.12 -11.73
CA TYR A 12 -6.84 -15.88 -11.16
C TYR A 12 -7.97 -14.86 -10.96
N LYS A 13 -8.83 -14.66 -11.97
CA LYS A 13 -10.00 -13.77 -11.89
C LYS A 13 -10.94 -14.15 -10.75
N ALA A 14 -11.31 -15.43 -10.68
CA ALA A 14 -12.20 -15.93 -9.64
C ALA A 14 -11.60 -15.75 -8.23
N VAL A 15 -10.34 -16.14 -8.05
CA VAL A 15 -9.63 -16.02 -6.77
C VAL A 15 -9.47 -14.55 -6.36
N SER A 16 -9.16 -13.66 -7.30
CA SER A 16 -9.03 -12.23 -7.05
C SER A 16 -10.34 -11.61 -6.55
N ILE A 17 -11.48 -11.96 -7.15
CA ILE A 17 -12.79 -11.49 -6.70
C ILE A 17 -13.09 -11.99 -5.28
N ILE A 18 -12.94 -13.30 -5.05
CA ILE A 18 -13.25 -13.92 -3.74
C ILE A 18 -12.38 -13.31 -2.64
N THR A 19 -11.09 -13.20 -2.88
CA THR A 19 -10.16 -12.65 -1.88
C THR A 19 -10.37 -11.16 -1.65
N LEU A 20 -10.70 -10.37 -2.68
CA LEU A 20 -11.06 -8.96 -2.52
C LEU A 20 -12.30 -8.80 -1.63
N ILE A 21 -13.35 -9.61 -1.84
CA ILE A 21 -14.55 -9.60 -0.99
C ILE A 21 -14.19 -9.94 0.46
N LEU A 22 -13.33 -10.95 0.69
CA LEU A 22 -12.84 -11.30 2.03
C LEU A 22 -12.06 -10.15 2.68
N SER A 23 -11.18 -9.48 1.93
CA SER A 23 -10.43 -8.32 2.41
C SER A 23 -11.36 -7.19 2.83
N ILE A 24 -12.35 -6.85 1.99
CA ILE A 24 -13.35 -5.82 2.30
C ILE A 24 -14.14 -6.18 3.56
N TYR A 25 -14.58 -7.43 3.68
CA TYR A 25 -15.28 -7.91 4.88
C TYR A 25 -14.40 -7.77 6.14
N GLY A 26 -13.13 -8.17 6.06
CA GLY A 26 -12.15 -7.99 7.14
C GLY A 26 -11.97 -6.53 7.52
N GLY A 27 -11.81 -5.64 6.54
CA GLY A 27 -11.66 -4.19 6.76
C GLY A 27 -12.89 -3.55 7.42
N LEU A 28 -14.11 -3.98 7.03
CA LEU A 28 -15.35 -3.53 7.65
C LEU A 28 -15.48 -4.03 9.10
N LYS A 29 -15.14 -5.30 9.35
CA LYS A 29 -15.13 -5.88 10.69
C LYS A 29 -14.17 -5.13 11.61
N TYR A 30 -12.95 -4.87 11.14
CA TYR A 30 -11.95 -4.04 11.83
C TYR A 30 -12.48 -2.63 12.14
N SER A 31 -13.06 -1.96 11.14
CA SER A 31 -13.60 -0.60 11.29
C SER A 31 -14.78 -0.52 12.27
N GLY A 32 -15.46 -1.65 12.50
CA GLY A 32 -16.56 -1.78 13.46
C GLY A 32 -16.13 -1.98 14.92
N VAL A 33 -14.84 -2.13 15.21
CA VAL A 33 -14.35 -2.25 16.60
C VAL A 33 -14.47 -0.90 17.31
N PRO A 34 -15.25 -0.78 18.41
CA PRO A 34 -15.41 0.51 19.08
C PRO A 34 -14.08 1.02 19.65
N GLU A 35 -13.79 2.31 19.46
CA GLU A 35 -12.53 2.95 19.88
C GLU A 35 -12.20 2.70 21.36
N ASN A 36 -13.22 2.63 22.21
CA ASN A 36 -13.06 2.45 23.66
C ASN A 36 -12.38 1.13 24.05
N TYR A 37 -12.37 0.13 23.18
CA TYR A 37 -11.70 -1.16 23.44
C TYR A 37 -10.23 -1.17 23.00
N LEU A 38 -9.80 -0.19 22.21
CA LEU A 38 -8.42 -0.07 21.75
C LEU A 38 -7.75 1.06 22.53
N SER A 39 -6.70 0.74 23.28
CA SER A 39 -5.92 1.78 23.96
C SER A 39 -5.42 2.78 22.92
N HIS A 40 -5.87 4.04 22.96
CA HIS A 40 -5.38 5.09 22.05
C HIS A 40 -3.85 5.13 22.09
N THR A 41 -3.22 4.74 20.98
CA THR A 41 -1.77 4.69 20.84
C THR A 41 -1.28 6.00 20.21
N PRO A 42 0.03 6.31 20.29
CA PRO A 42 0.62 7.41 19.54
C PRO A 42 0.43 7.34 18.02
N TYR A 43 0.08 6.18 17.48
CA TYR A 43 -0.15 6.00 16.04
C TYR A 43 -1.63 5.94 15.67
N SER A 44 -2.54 6.19 16.62
CA SER A 44 -3.99 6.26 16.32
C SER A 44 -4.30 7.48 15.46
N GLY A 45 -4.79 7.24 14.24
CA GLY A 45 -5.29 8.27 13.33
C GLY A 45 -6.80 8.48 13.39
N SER A 46 -7.27 9.46 12.60
CA SER A 46 -8.69 9.79 12.45
C SER A 46 -9.44 8.68 11.70
N ASN A 47 -10.48 8.11 12.33
CA ASN A 47 -11.29 7.06 11.70
C ASN A 47 -11.92 7.51 10.38
N ILE A 48 -12.40 8.76 10.31
CA ILE A 48 -13.03 9.29 9.09
C ILE A 48 -12.03 9.28 7.93
N LEU A 49 -10.80 9.74 8.19
CA LEU A 49 -9.75 9.78 7.17
C LEU A 49 -9.29 8.34 6.82
N LEU A 50 -9.16 7.44 7.80
CA LEU A 50 -8.85 6.03 7.52
C LEU A 50 -9.93 5.34 6.68
N ILE A 51 -11.22 5.61 6.93
CA ILE A 51 -12.33 5.09 6.11
C ILE A 51 -12.23 5.60 4.67
N ILE A 52 -11.90 6.89 4.46
CA ILE A 52 -11.69 7.44 3.12
C ILE A 52 -10.50 6.75 2.43
N TYR A 53 -9.39 6.56 3.14
CA TYR A 53 -8.23 5.83 2.61
C TYR A 53 -8.62 4.43 2.13
N TRP A 54 -9.38 3.69 2.96
CA TRP A 54 -9.89 2.37 2.61
C TRP A 54 -10.83 2.40 1.42
N GLY A 55 -11.74 3.38 1.35
CA GLY A 55 -12.62 3.57 0.20
C GLY A 55 -11.84 3.77 -1.11
N VAL A 56 -10.78 4.58 -1.07
CA VAL A 56 -9.90 4.79 -2.22
C VAL A 56 -9.13 3.52 -2.58
N LEU A 57 -8.55 2.83 -1.60
CA LEU A 57 -7.83 1.57 -1.82
C LEU A 57 -8.74 0.53 -2.49
N TYR A 58 -9.92 0.27 -1.92
CA TYR A 58 -10.83 -0.73 -2.47
C TYR A 58 -11.41 -0.32 -3.81
N LEU A 59 -11.69 0.97 -4.05
CA LEU A 59 -12.09 1.46 -5.37
C LEU A 59 -11.02 1.12 -6.41
N TRP A 60 -9.75 1.43 -6.15
CA TRP A 60 -8.66 1.10 -7.07
C TRP A 60 -8.48 -0.41 -7.25
N GLN A 61 -8.65 -1.22 -6.21
CA GLN A 61 -8.57 -2.67 -6.31
C GLN A 61 -9.73 -3.30 -7.09
N ILE A 62 -10.93 -2.70 -7.02
CA ILE A 62 -12.07 -3.07 -7.87
C ILE A 62 -11.76 -2.74 -9.32
N LEU A 63 -11.24 -1.53 -9.61
CA LEU A 63 -10.84 -1.13 -10.97
C LEU A 63 -9.74 -2.05 -11.52
N TYR A 64 -8.75 -2.41 -10.70
CA TYR A 64 -7.73 -3.41 -11.03
C TYR A 64 -8.35 -4.76 -11.37
N THR A 65 -9.33 -5.23 -10.60
CA THR A 65 -9.96 -6.54 -10.85
C THR A 65 -10.78 -6.49 -12.14
N VAL A 66 -11.56 -5.42 -12.34
CA VAL A 66 -12.42 -5.21 -13.51
C VAL A 66 -11.60 -5.11 -14.80
N GLN A 67 -10.43 -4.46 -14.78
CA GLN A 67 -9.61 -4.34 -16.00
C GLN A 67 -9.14 -5.68 -16.56
N THR A 68 -9.06 -6.74 -15.74
CA THR A 68 -8.65 -8.09 -16.18
C THR A 68 -9.68 -8.76 -17.09
N PHE A 69 -10.92 -8.25 -17.12
CA PHE A 69 -11.99 -8.76 -17.98
C PHE A 69 -12.01 -8.12 -19.37
N PHE A 70 -11.25 -7.04 -19.58
CA PHE A 70 -11.15 -6.40 -20.89
C PHE A 70 -9.95 -6.93 -21.68
N PRO A 71 -10.10 -7.17 -23.00
CA PRO A 71 -9.05 -7.71 -23.83
C PRO A 71 -7.95 -6.67 -24.06
N ASP A 72 -6.81 -6.85 -23.37
CA ASP A 72 -5.57 -6.09 -23.54
C ASP A 72 -4.40 -7.04 -23.25
N GLU A 73 -3.76 -7.54 -24.31
CA GLU A 73 -2.72 -8.57 -24.21
C GLU A 73 -1.52 -8.11 -23.36
N TYR A 74 -1.16 -6.82 -23.45
CA TYR A 74 -0.06 -6.25 -22.68
C TYR A 74 -0.40 -6.18 -21.19
N ARG A 75 -1.59 -5.72 -20.81
CA ARG A 75 -1.99 -5.70 -19.39
C ARG A 75 -2.17 -7.11 -18.84
N LEU A 76 -2.73 -8.02 -19.64
CA LEU A 76 -2.95 -9.41 -19.22
C LEU A 76 -1.64 -10.16 -18.98
N SER A 77 -0.61 -9.94 -19.79
CA SER A 77 0.71 -10.55 -19.57
C SER A 77 1.37 -10.03 -18.28
N ILE A 78 1.22 -8.73 -17.97
CA ILE A 78 1.67 -8.17 -16.69
C ILE A 78 0.91 -8.81 -15.53
N VAL A 79 -0.42 -8.92 -15.63
CA VAL A 79 -1.26 -9.53 -14.59
C VAL A 79 -0.89 -10.98 -14.34
N GLN A 80 -0.55 -11.76 -15.37
CA GLN A 80 -0.08 -13.14 -15.18
C GLN A 80 1.24 -13.21 -14.41
N LEU A 81 2.13 -12.23 -14.60
CA LEU A 81 3.43 -12.19 -13.92
C LEU A 81 3.30 -11.77 -12.45
N VAL A 82 2.51 -10.73 -12.16
CA VAL A 82 2.51 -10.07 -10.85
C VAL A 82 1.23 -10.26 -10.04
N GLY A 83 0.18 -10.76 -10.68
CA GLY A 83 -1.18 -10.72 -10.15
C GLY A 83 -1.36 -11.53 -8.88
N TRP A 84 -0.64 -12.63 -8.67
CA TRP A 84 -0.81 -13.51 -7.51
C TRP A 84 -0.48 -12.86 -6.17
N HIS A 85 0.32 -11.79 -6.16
CA HIS A 85 0.54 -10.96 -4.97
C HIS A 85 -0.74 -10.28 -4.46
N PHE A 86 -1.71 -10.02 -5.35
CA PHE A 86 -2.98 -9.37 -5.00
C PHE A 86 -3.90 -10.27 -4.15
N PRO A 87 -4.24 -11.51 -4.56
CA PRO A 87 -4.96 -12.43 -3.69
C PRO A 87 -4.24 -12.71 -2.37
N ILE A 88 -2.90 -12.86 -2.39
CA ILE A 88 -2.11 -13.07 -1.18
C ILE A 88 -2.28 -11.89 -0.22
N PHE A 89 -2.15 -10.66 -0.73
CA PHE A 89 -2.36 -9.45 0.07
C PHE A 89 -3.74 -9.43 0.71
N ASN A 90 -4.79 -9.71 -0.07
CA ASN A 90 -6.17 -9.68 0.38
C ASN A 90 -6.46 -10.73 1.46
N VAL A 91 -5.96 -11.96 1.29
CA VAL A 91 -6.11 -13.02 2.29
C VAL A 91 -5.37 -12.66 3.57
N LEU A 92 -4.11 -12.22 3.48
CA LEU A 92 -3.33 -11.83 4.65
C LEU A 92 -3.96 -10.61 5.35
N HIS A 93 -4.53 -9.67 4.61
CA HIS A 93 -5.26 -8.54 5.18
C HIS A 93 -6.51 -9.00 5.96
N TYR A 94 -7.29 -9.91 5.39
CA TYR A 94 -8.44 -10.52 6.07
C TYR A 94 -8.01 -11.25 7.36
N VAL A 95 -6.98 -12.10 7.28
CA VAL A 95 -6.45 -12.85 8.43
C VAL A 95 -5.93 -11.90 9.51
N TRP A 96 -5.26 -10.80 9.13
CA TRP A 96 -4.85 -9.76 10.05
C TRP A 96 -6.05 -9.17 10.80
N ALA A 97 -7.11 -8.79 10.08
CA ALA A 97 -8.30 -8.18 10.67
C ALA A 97 -9.00 -9.15 11.64
N GLU A 98 -9.09 -10.43 11.30
CA GLU A 98 -9.64 -11.49 12.15
C GLU A 98 -8.84 -11.65 13.45
N LEU A 99 -7.50 -11.74 13.35
CA LEU A 99 -6.63 -11.86 14.52
C LEU A 99 -6.71 -10.62 15.40
N PHE A 100 -6.66 -9.43 14.79
CA PHE A 100 -6.68 -8.15 15.49
C PHE A 100 -7.99 -7.92 16.24
N THR A 101 -9.13 -8.12 15.57
CA THR A 101 -10.46 -7.99 16.20
C THR A 101 -10.71 -9.02 17.29
N SER A 102 -10.02 -10.17 17.22
CA SER A 102 -10.06 -11.22 18.25
C SER A 102 -9.05 -11.01 19.39
N GLY A 103 -8.30 -9.89 19.39
CA GLY A 103 -7.32 -9.56 20.44
C GLY A 103 -5.96 -10.27 20.33
N HIS A 104 -5.69 -11.00 19.26
CA HIS A 104 -4.41 -11.69 19.03
C HIS A 104 -3.36 -10.76 18.40
N TYR A 105 -3.02 -9.65 19.08
CA TYR A 105 -2.22 -8.55 18.51
C TYR A 105 -0.81 -8.93 18.04
N PHE A 106 -0.18 -9.88 18.73
CA PHE A 106 1.12 -10.41 18.32
C PHE A 106 1.02 -11.15 16.98
N TRP A 107 0.04 -12.03 16.83
CA TRP A 107 -0.14 -12.80 15.60
C TRP A 107 -0.62 -11.93 14.46
N SER A 108 -1.46 -10.92 14.73
CA SER A 108 -1.81 -9.94 13.70
C SER A 108 -0.57 -9.18 13.23
N GLU A 109 0.38 -8.85 14.11
CA GLU A 109 1.63 -8.18 13.74
C GLU A 109 2.50 -9.05 12.83
N VAL A 110 2.63 -10.34 13.15
CA VAL A 110 3.34 -11.31 12.29
C VAL A 110 2.73 -11.35 10.89
N ILE A 111 1.39 -11.35 10.78
CA ILE A 111 0.71 -11.35 9.48
C ILE A 111 0.96 -10.04 8.69
N VAL A 112 1.01 -8.89 9.36
CA VAL A 112 1.36 -7.61 8.73
C VAL A 112 2.77 -7.65 8.15
N ILE A 113 3.74 -8.17 8.91
CA ILE A 113 5.13 -8.31 8.46
C ILE A 113 5.22 -9.24 7.24
N VAL A 114 4.55 -10.40 7.28
CA VAL A 114 4.51 -11.33 6.14
C VAL A 114 3.90 -10.65 4.90
N ASN A 115 2.82 -9.90 5.08
CA ASN A 115 2.17 -9.20 3.98
C ASN A 115 3.05 -8.05 3.44
N LEU A 116 3.79 -7.36 4.30
CA LEU A 116 4.77 -6.35 3.90
C LEU A 116 5.85 -6.97 3.01
N PHE A 117 6.37 -8.14 3.35
CA PHE A 117 7.31 -8.87 2.49
C PHE A 117 6.70 -9.31 1.16
N ASN A 118 5.43 -9.70 1.14
CA ASN A 118 4.71 -9.97 -0.11
C ASN A 118 4.70 -8.74 -1.04
N ILE A 119 4.40 -7.55 -0.51
CA ILE A 119 4.39 -6.31 -1.29
C ILE A 119 5.80 -5.81 -1.65
N LEU A 120 6.78 -5.94 -0.76
CA LEU A 120 8.18 -5.62 -1.07
C LEU A 120 8.75 -6.56 -2.14
N GLY A 121 8.41 -7.85 -2.08
CA GLY A 121 8.76 -8.83 -3.11
C GLY A 121 8.19 -8.42 -4.46
N LEU A 122 6.91 -8.02 -4.50
CA LEU A 122 6.28 -7.46 -5.70
C LEU A 122 6.98 -6.20 -6.20
N TYR A 123 7.32 -5.28 -5.29
CA TYR A 123 7.98 -4.01 -5.62
C TYR A 123 9.33 -4.23 -6.29
N PHE A 124 10.21 -4.99 -5.66
CA PHE A 124 11.61 -5.11 -6.08
C PHE A 124 11.84 -6.17 -7.16
N SER A 125 11.10 -7.28 -7.11
CA SER A 125 11.28 -8.37 -8.09
C SER A 125 10.66 -8.03 -9.44
N HIS A 126 9.50 -7.37 -9.44
CA HIS A 126 8.75 -7.07 -10.65
C HIS A 126 8.78 -5.59 -11.06
N LYS A 127 9.44 -4.73 -10.27
CA LYS A 127 9.69 -3.31 -10.58
C LYS A 127 8.45 -2.57 -11.07
N THR A 128 7.30 -2.80 -10.43
CA THR A 128 6.00 -2.27 -10.90
C THR A 128 5.97 -0.72 -10.98
N PHE A 129 6.86 -0.03 -10.27
CA PHE A 129 7.04 1.42 -10.36
C PHE A 129 7.51 1.90 -11.75
N THR A 130 8.08 1.01 -12.56
CA THR A 130 8.51 1.31 -13.94
C THR A 130 7.42 1.09 -14.98
N LEU A 131 6.23 0.63 -14.59
CA LEU A 131 5.14 0.37 -15.54
C LEU A 131 4.80 1.63 -16.33
N ARG A 132 4.60 1.46 -17.64
CA ARG A 132 4.16 2.48 -18.58
C ARG A 132 3.08 1.91 -19.49
N PRO A 133 2.15 2.74 -20.01
CA PRO A 133 1.95 4.16 -19.70
C PRO A 133 1.45 4.41 -18.27
N VAL A 134 1.39 5.67 -17.83
CA VAL A 134 0.97 6.07 -16.46
C VAL A 134 -0.42 5.50 -16.10
N GLY A 135 -1.31 5.32 -17.07
CA GLY A 135 -2.60 4.65 -16.85
C GLY A 135 -2.45 3.22 -16.32
N ASN A 136 -1.55 2.42 -16.88
CA ASN A 136 -1.29 1.05 -16.41
C ASN A 136 -0.58 1.05 -15.05
N TRP A 137 0.30 2.03 -14.83
CA TRP A 137 0.91 2.24 -13.52
C TRP A 137 -0.16 2.57 -12.45
N LEU A 138 -1.11 3.46 -12.74
CA LEU A 138 -2.21 3.75 -11.83
C LEU A 138 -3.14 2.54 -11.62
N LEU A 139 -3.46 1.81 -12.68
CA LEU A 139 -4.38 0.67 -12.61
C LEU A 139 -3.77 -0.57 -11.96
N ILE A 140 -2.45 -0.76 -12.02
CA ILE A 140 -1.76 -1.96 -11.53
C ILE A 140 -0.93 -1.62 -10.30
N HIS A 141 0.04 -0.72 -10.41
CA HIS A 141 0.99 -0.44 -9.35
C HIS A 141 0.32 0.23 -8.13
N ALA A 142 -0.57 1.22 -8.33
CA ALA A 142 -1.21 1.89 -7.21
C ALA A 142 -2.06 0.94 -6.31
N PRO A 143 -2.98 0.12 -6.84
CA PRO A 143 -3.80 -0.80 -6.03
C PRO A 143 -3.06 -2.01 -5.48
N LEU A 144 -1.99 -2.47 -6.13
CA LEU A 144 -1.26 -3.68 -5.70
C LEU A 144 -0.09 -3.37 -4.80
N VAL A 145 0.49 -2.17 -4.92
CA VAL A 145 1.76 -1.84 -4.29
C VAL A 145 1.66 -0.58 -3.48
N ALA A 146 1.39 0.57 -4.09
CA ALA A 146 1.57 1.84 -3.40
C ALA A 146 0.60 2.02 -2.21
N LEU A 147 -0.70 1.79 -2.43
CA LEU A 147 -1.72 1.87 -1.38
C LEU A 147 -1.51 0.72 -0.35
N PRO A 148 -1.44 -0.56 -0.74
CA PRO A 148 -1.09 -1.65 0.19
C PRO A 148 0.14 -1.40 1.05
N PHE A 149 1.24 -0.95 0.46
CA PHE A 149 2.51 -0.70 1.14
C PHE A 149 2.36 0.36 2.23
N SER A 150 1.80 1.52 1.88
CA SER A 150 1.60 2.63 2.82
C SER A 150 0.71 2.22 3.99
N TRP A 151 -0.34 1.45 3.73
CA TRP A 151 -1.20 0.90 4.78
C TRP A 151 -0.44 -0.09 5.68
N LEU A 152 0.30 -1.04 5.10
CA LEU A 152 1.03 -2.04 5.88
C LEU A 152 2.11 -1.42 6.75
N LEU A 153 2.82 -0.41 6.25
CA LEU A 153 3.77 0.36 7.06
C LEU A 153 3.06 1.06 8.23
N TYR A 154 1.92 1.71 7.96
CA TYR A 154 1.13 2.37 9.02
C TYR A 154 0.63 1.39 10.08
N VAL A 155 0.06 0.27 9.65
CA VAL A 155 -0.44 -0.76 10.56
C VAL A 155 0.67 -1.41 11.35
N LEU A 156 1.85 -1.61 10.79
CA LEU A 156 3.00 -2.17 11.53
C LEU A 156 3.26 -1.38 12.81
N PHE A 157 3.38 -0.06 12.71
CA PHE A 157 3.59 0.78 13.89
C PHE A 157 2.34 0.86 14.78
N TRP A 158 1.15 0.93 14.18
CA TRP A 158 -0.09 1.07 14.93
C TRP A 158 -0.44 -0.19 15.74
N ASN A 159 -0.48 -1.36 15.08
CA ASN A 159 -0.74 -2.64 15.70
C ASN A 159 0.39 -3.04 16.65
N GLY A 160 1.66 -2.82 16.29
CA GLY A 160 2.79 -3.00 17.21
C GLY A 160 2.64 -2.18 18.49
N ALA A 161 2.17 -0.94 18.39
CA ALA A 161 1.89 -0.10 19.56
C ALA A 161 0.70 -0.59 20.40
N VAL A 162 -0.32 -1.20 19.78
CA VAL A 162 -1.43 -1.84 20.50
C VAL A 162 -0.91 -3.07 21.25
N TRP A 163 -0.17 -3.95 20.57
CA TRP A 163 0.41 -5.16 21.15
C TRP A 163 1.33 -4.86 22.34
N LEU A 164 2.24 -3.91 22.18
CA LEU A 164 3.20 -3.52 23.22
C LEU A 164 2.60 -2.58 24.28
N HIS A 165 1.30 -2.30 24.22
CA HIS A 165 0.60 -1.41 25.14
C HIS A 165 1.29 -0.04 25.28
N ILE A 166 1.69 0.55 24.16
CA ILE A 166 2.38 1.83 24.10
C ILE A 166 1.36 2.96 24.31
N HIS A 167 1.12 3.32 25.57
CA HIS A 167 0.23 4.43 25.94
C HIS A 167 0.82 5.36 27.03
N LYS A 168 1.93 4.98 27.66
CA LYS A 168 2.62 5.74 28.73
C LYS A 168 3.77 6.60 28.21
N THR A 169 4.33 7.45 29.07
CA THR A 169 5.34 8.47 28.73
C THR A 169 6.55 7.94 27.97
N TRP A 170 7.16 6.83 28.43
CA TRP A 170 8.31 6.24 27.73
C TRP A 170 7.93 5.74 26.33
N GLY A 171 6.81 5.01 26.22
CA GLY A 171 6.30 4.58 24.93
C GLY A 171 6.07 5.72 23.94
N ARG A 172 5.66 6.90 24.41
CA ARG A 172 5.51 8.12 23.60
C ARG A 172 6.84 8.71 23.15
N ILE A 173 7.89 8.68 23.97
CA ILE A 173 9.23 9.12 23.57
C ILE A 173 9.75 8.26 22.43
N VAL A 174 9.61 6.94 22.56
CA VAL A 174 9.97 5.98 21.51
C VAL A 174 9.16 6.25 20.24
N ALA A 175 7.84 6.44 20.36
CA ALA A 175 6.99 6.72 19.21
C ALA A 175 7.33 8.03 18.49
N ASN A 176 7.75 9.07 19.22
CA ASN A 176 8.21 10.34 18.63
C ASN A 176 9.48 10.20 17.78
N VAL A 177 10.33 9.19 18.05
CA VAL A 177 11.51 8.90 17.23
C VAL A 177 11.11 8.06 16.02
N PHE A 178 10.37 6.98 16.25
CA PHE A 178 9.96 6.04 15.19
C PHE A 178 8.95 6.62 14.20
N ILE A 179 8.21 7.68 14.54
CA ILE A 179 7.32 8.34 13.58
C ILE A 179 8.06 8.83 12.32
N TRP A 180 9.36 9.15 12.43
CA TRP A 180 10.15 9.61 11.29
C TRP A 180 10.41 8.52 10.25
N ASP A 181 10.19 7.25 10.58
CA ASP A 181 10.22 6.17 9.58
C ASP A 181 9.15 6.36 8.51
N PHE A 182 8.03 7.02 8.84
CA PHE A 182 7.02 7.43 7.86
C PHE A 182 7.48 8.54 6.91
N LEU A 183 8.59 9.22 7.20
CA LEU A 183 9.26 10.09 6.24
C LEU A 183 10.37 9.34 5.49
N LEU A 184 11.24 8.64 6.23
CA LEU A 184 12.44 8.02 5.69
C LEU A 184 12.10 6.89 4.71
N VAL A 185 11.19 5.99 5.10
CA VAL A 185 10.87 4.81 4.28
C VAL A 185 10.10 5.23 3.02
N PRO A 186 8.94 5.90 3.08
CA PRO A 186 8.26 6.38 1.87
C PRO A 186 9.10 7.37 1.06
N GLY A 187 9.89 8.21 1.73
CA GLY A 187 10.82 9.15 1.09
C GLY A 187 11.89 8.45 0.26
N LEU A 188 12.39 7.29 0.69
CA LEU A 188 13.31 6.46 -0.09
C LEU A 188 12.65 6.00 -1.39
N PHE A 189 11.45 5.44 -1.32
CA PHE A 189 10.69 4.98 -2.49
C PHE A 189 10.40 6.13 -3.46
N LEU A 190 9.95 7.25 -2.92
CA LEU A 190 9.62 8.46 -3.65
C LEU A 190 10.83 9.08 -4.35
N LEU A 191 11.92 9.35 -3.62
CA LEU A 191 13.04 10.15 -4.15
C LEU A 191 13.99 9.34 -5.03
N ILE A 192 14.19 8.04 -4.73
CA ILE A 192 15.10 7.19 -5.51
C ILE A 192 14.38 6.56 -6.71
N PHE A 193 13.17 6.07 -6.52
CA PHE A 193 12.44 5.33 -7.55
C PHE A 193 11.37 6.16 -8.26
N ASN A 194 11.25 7.45 -7.93
CA ASN A 194 10.25 8.38 -8.47
C ASN A 194 8.81 7.88 -8.24
N ASP A 195 8.58 7.21 -7.12
CA ASP A 195 7.30 6.59 -6.77
C ASP A 195 6.43 7.55 -5.95
N TRP A 196 5.76 8.45 -6.67
CA TRP A 196 4.89 9.44 -6.06
C TRP A 196 3.57 8.87 -5.53
N ALA A 197 3.16 7.65 -5.92
CA ALA A 197 1.96 7.04 -5.34
C ALA A 197 2.23 6.58 -3.91
N ILE A 198 3.40 5.99 -3.62
CA ILE A 198 3.80 5.69 -2.23
C ILE A 198 3.88 6.98 -1.41
N GLY A 199 4.49 8.02 -1.97
CA GLY A 199 4.60 9.32 -1.31
C GLY A 199 3.25 9.95 -0.93
N PHE A 200 2.31 10.09 -1.89
CA PHE A 200 0.99 10.65 -1.59
C PHE A 200 0.16 9.78 -0.65
N SER A 201 0.19 8.45 -0.82
CA SER A 201 -0.59 7.55 0.03
C SER A 201 -0.07 7.51 1.48
N SER A 202 1.25 7.50 1.67
CA SER A 202 1.87 7.62 3.00
C SER A 202 1.62 8.99 3.62
N SER A 203 1.69 10.06 2.82
CA SER A 203 1.34 11.41 3.27
C SER A 203 -0.09 11.48 3.79
N TYR A 204 -1.04 10.85 3.11
CA TYR A 204 -2.44 10.85 3.52
C TYR A 204 -2.62 10.15 4.87
N LEU A 205 -1.95 9.02 5.09
CA LEU A 205 -2.00 8.31 6.38
C LEU A 205 -1.35 9.12 7.51
N MET A 206 -0.27 9.85 7.25
CA MET A 206 0.31 10.78 8.24
C MET A 206 -0.60 11.96 8.53
N PHE A 207 -1.32 12.47 7.53
CA PHE A 207 -2.37 13.46 7.76
C PHE A 207 -3.52 12.89 8.62
N ALA A 208 -3.93 11.64 8.37
CA ALA A 208 -4.91 10.95 9.21
C ALA A 208 -4.43 10.78 10.65
N LEU A 209 -3.16 10.39 10.86
CA LEU A 209 -2.51 10.31 12.17
C LEU A 209 -2.53 11.66 12.88
N ALA A 210 -2.11 12.73 12.18
CA ALA A 210 -2.05 14.07 12.73
C ALA A 210 -3.40 14.54 13.30
N PHE A 211 -4.49 14.36 12.54
CA PHE A 211 -5.84 14.69 12.99
C PHE A 211 -6.32 13.81 14.16
N GLY A 212 -6.01 12.52 14.14
CA GLY A 212 -6.36 11.61 15.25
C GLY A 212 -5.67 11.98 16.56
N GLN A 213 -4.39 12.35 16.50
CA GLN A 213 -3.63 12.76 17.68
C GLN A 213 -4.00 14.17 18.17
N LEU A 214 -4.29 15.10 17.24
CA LEU A 214 -4.76 16.45 17.58
C LEU A 214 -6.06 16.41 18.40
N ALA A 215 -7.00 15.53 18.02
CA ALA A 215 -8.28 15.38 18.71
C ALA A 215 -8.18 14.72 20.09
N THR A 216 -7.12 13.94 20.36
CA THR A 216 -7.02 13.12 21.58
C THR A 216 -6.11 13.71 22.65
N LYS A 217 -4.95 14.31 22.30
CA LYS A 217 -3.99 14.88 23.26
C LYS A 217 -3.20 16.04 22.66
N VAL A 218 -3.61 17.28 23.00
CA VAL A 218 -2.99 18.53 22.51
C VAL A 218 -1.50 18.66 22.85
N PHE A 219 -1.04 18.13 24.00
CA PHE A 219 0.35 18.25 24.48
C PHE A 219 1.32 17.17 23.96
N ALA A 220 0.94 16.38 22.94
CA ALA A 220 1.81 15.37 22.35
C ALA A 220 2.48 15.88 21.07
N LEU A 221 3.81 15.78 20.94
CA LEU A 221 4.54 16.22 19.72
C LEU A 221 4.17 15.43 18.46
N GLN A 222 3.58 14.24 18.64
CA GLN A 222 3.21 13.30 17.59
C GLN A 222 2.38 13.92 16.45
N TRP A 223 1.40 14.79 16.76
CA TRP A 223 0.57 15.41 15.72
C TRP A 223 1.35 16.43 14.89
N ILE A 224 2.30 17.16 15.50
CA ILE A 224 3.17 18.11 14.80
C ILE A 224 4.08 17.37 13.83
N PHE A 225 4.73 16.31 14.30
CA PHE A 225 5.61 15.48 13.47
C PHE A 225 4.82 14.87 12.30
N ALA A 226 3.62 14.35 12.54
CA ALA A 226 2.78 13.79 11.50
C ALA A 226 2.37 14.83 10.43
N PHE A 227 2.02 16.07 10.83
CA PHE A 227 1.76 17.16 9.86
C PHE A 227 3.00 17.52 9.04
N VAL A 228 4.16 17.62 9.68
CA VAL A 228 5.42 17.94 9.00
C VAL A 228 5.76 16.86 7.99
N ILE A 229 5.67 15.58 8.38
CA ILE A 229 5.94 14.44 7.49
C ILE A 229 4.95 14.43 6.32
N ALA A 230 3.65 14.60 6.59
CA ALA A 230 2.64 14.70 5.53
C ALA A 230 2.96 15.84 4.55
N GLY A 231 3.23 17.05 5.05
CA GLY A 231 3.56 18.20 4.22
C GLY A 231 4.78 17.96 3.33
N ILE A 232 5.86 17.42 3.89
CA ILE A 232 7.08 17.10 3.14
C ILE A 232 6.80 16.07 2.04
N LEU A 233 6.11 14.97 2.37
CA LEU A 233 5.79 13.92 1.40
C LEU A 233 4.87 14.43 0.29
N VAL A 234 3.88 15.28 0.56
CA VAL A 234 3.06 15.92 -0.49
C VAL A 234 3.94 16.72 -1.44
N VAL A 235 4.81 17.58 -0.92
CA VAL A 235 5.66 18.47 -1.74
C VAL A 235 6.62 17.66 -2.59
N TRP A 236 7.30 16.67 -2.00
CA TRP A 236 8.20 15.78 -2.74
C TRP A 236 7.46 14.95 -3.79
N SER A 237 6.26 14.46 -3.49
CA SER A 237 5.44 13.68 -4.43
C SER A 237 4.99 14.53 -5.62
N ALA A 238 4.52 15.75 -5.36
CA ALA A 238 4.15 16.69 -6.41
C ALA A 238 5.36 17.05 -7.29
N GLY A 239 6.51 17.34 -6.69
CA GLY A 239 7.75 17.62 -7.42
C GLY A 239 8.20 16.45 -8.29
N SER A 240 8.21 15.22 -7.73
CA SER A 240 8.55 13.98 -8.43
C SER A 240 7.60 13.69 -9.60
N MET A 241 6.30 13.91 -9.41
CA MET A 241 5.29 13.75 -10.47
C MET A 241 5.52 14.72 -11.64
N ILE A 242 5.81 15.99 -11.34
CA ILE A 242 6.08 17.01 -12.38
C ILE A 242 7.39 16.70 -13.12
N ILE A 243 8.49 16.47 -12.39
CA ILE A 243 9.80 16.20 -12.99
C ILE A 243 9.77 14.89 -13.80
N GLY A 244 9.15 13.84 -13.26
CA GLY A 244 8.98 12.56 -13.95
C GLY A 244 8.16 12.70 -15.23
N GLY A 245 7.09 13.48 -15.22
CA GLY A 245 6.29 13.77 -16.40
C GLY A 245 7.08 14.51 -17.48
N VAL A 246 7.92 15.49 -17.10
CA VAL A 246 8.78 16.22 -18.03
C VAL A 246 9.80 15.29 -18.70
N ARG A 247 10.49 14.44 -17.93
CA ARG A 247 11.47 13.46 -18.46
C ARG A 247 10.84 12.47 -19.45
N GLN A 248 9.60 12.08 -19.18
CA GLN A 248 8.87 11.20 -20.08
C GLN A 248 8.52 11.89 -21.41
N ALA A 249 8.10 13.17 -21.35
CA ALA A 249 7.82 13.96 -22.54
C ALA A 249 9.07 14.25 -23.39
N SER A 250 10.26 14.33 -22.78
CA SER A 250 11.53 14.51 -23.49
C SER A 250 12.11 13.22 -24.08
N GLY A 251 11.45 12.06 -23.90
CA GLY A 251 11.95 10.77 -24.39
C GLY A 251 13.13 10.21 -23.61
N GLU A 252 13.51 10.83 -22.50
CA GLU A 252 14.57 10.36 -21.59
C GLU A 252 14.01 9.31 -20.64
N SER A 253 13.58 8.18 -21.20
CA SER A 253 13.20 7.00 -20.43
C SER A 253 14.37 6.02 -20.43
N ALA A 254 14.92 5.70 -19.26
CA ALA A 254 15.91 4.64 -19.12
C ALA A 254 15.39 3.35 -19.77
N PRO A 255 16.24 2.57 -20.47
CA PRO A 255 15.79 1.38 -21.17
C PRO A 255 15.25 0.37 -20.16
N LEU A 256 13.97 0.02 -20.30
CA LEU A 256 13.34 -1.06 -19.55
C LEU A 256 13.41 -2.35 -20.36
N LEU A 257 13.61 -3.44 -19.61
CA LEU A 257 13.83 -4.82 -20.07
C LEU A 257 13.17 -5.10 -21.42
N VAL A 258 13.99 -4.99 -22.46
CA VAL A 258 13.80 -5.80 -23.67
C VAL A 258 13.85 -7.23 -23.15
N VAL A 259 12.70 -7.90 -23.10
CA VAL A 259 12.75 -9.34 -23.34
C VAL A 259 13.44 -9.43 -24.67
N GLU A 260 14.67 -9.94 -24.65
CA GLU A 260 15.45 -10.25 -25.84
C GLU A 260 14.61 -11.28 -26.59
N GLU A 261 13.67 -10.80 -27.40
CA GLU A 261 13.15 -11.55 -28.53
C GLU A 261 14.37 -11.73 -29.41
N GLU A 262 15.06 -12.85 -29.16
CA GLU A 262 16.00 -13.43 -30.09
C GLU A 262 15.34 -13.38 -31.46
N ARG A 263 15.81 -12.42 -32.27
CA ARG A 263 15.70 -12.44 -33.71
C ARG A 263 16.43 -13.69 -34.21
N VAL A 264 15.80 -14.86 -34.07
CA VAL A 264 16.12 -16.02 -34.89
C VAL A 264 15.09 -16.06 -36.01
N GLY A 265 15.38 -15.28 -37.05
CA GLY A 265 14.56 -15.19 -38.24
C GLY A 265 15.05 -14.10 -39.18
N GLY A 266 16.18 -14.33 -39.87
CA GLY A 266 16.58 -13.49 -40.99
C GLY A 266 18.06 -13.49 -41.36
N ASN A 267 18.60 -14.67 -41.72
CA ASN A 267 19.39 -14.94 -42.94
C ASN A 267 20.18 -16.25 -42.77
#